data_AF-A0A099WHS0-F1
#
_entry.id   AF-A0A099WHS0-F1
#
_cell.length_a   1.000
_cell.length_b   1.000
_cell.length_c   1.000
_cell.angle_alpha   90.00
_cell.angle_beta   90.00
_cell.angle_gamma   90.00
#
_symmetry.space_group_name_H-M   'P 1'
#
loop_
_entity.id
_entity.type
_entity.pdbx_description
1 polymer ?
#
loop_
_entity_poly.entity_id
_entity_poly.type
_entity_poly.pdbx_seq_one_letter_code
_entity_poly.pdbx_strand_id
1 'polypeptide(L)'
;MSLKQYEFNLDLVSDSITPQILARVTENNAVTTIVQLTNNGAEIPGFGEYRPIFECRLPGGYFVRDDGSTYDNMEILDPIKGIIKYTMAKEVFARHGELNLCYFVLEKGGPIGFQVLEELDLSADVRVSTPNFTILVGEDATQGNIKLEDFISDIDRLNNFIRESTAEAMEVLNVAIAQLNESTDTANELIALINSNDVVLISETINWQKAKLTADSGVAKSPPNVTTLAAIIEQGSFYINSTVAAALTDAPSTGSFRLENHKLITGTAIEQHARYFSPTNAAANRHFFRYVGATASPWREYENTVGSQAKADAAKTAAIAYVDAKFLDSGWIDLPLKTNYSAGTAKPQYRKIGNRVILRGLVNRVAGTPAGAFSTLPVGFRSSTSYVNGYKVAQQSGAIGSSATVYAKQNGDLEVLAIAVDASGFWLDGIEFMID
;
A
#
# COMPACT_ATOMS: atom_id res chain seq x y z
N MET A 1 24.71 -42.28 68.08
CA MET A 1 25.06 -43.57 67.47
C MET A 1 26.43 -43.95 68.02
N SER A 2 26.61 -45.14 68.59
CA SER A 2 27.88 -45.56 69.19
C SER A 2 28.95 -45.65 68.11
N LEU A 3 29.89 -44.69 68.04
CA LEU A 3 31.04 -44.80 67.14
C LEU A 3 31.92 -45.95 67.65
N LYS A 4 32.06 -47.02 66.85
CA LYS A 4 33.05 -48.06 67.14
C LYS A 4 34.39 -47.58 66.61
N GLN A 5 35.36 -47.44 67.50
CA GLN A 5 36.72 -47.06 67.15
C GLN A 5 37.65 -48.26 67.35
N TYR A 6 38.42 -48.57 66.32
CA TYR A 6 39.42 -49.63 66.32
C TYR A 6 40.80 -49.00 66.11
N GLU A 7 41.74 -49.27 67.01
CA GLU A 7 43.12 -48.79 66.90
C GLU A 7 44.05 -49.99 66.74
N PHE A 8 44.84 -49.98 65.68
CA PHE A 8 45.79 -51.06 65.41
C PHE A 8 46.92 -50.59 64.50
N ASN A 9 47.97 -51.40 64.41
CA ASN A 9 49.15 -51.11 63.61
C ASN A 9 49.23 -52.12 62.46
N LEU A 10 49.56 -51.64 61.27
CA LEU A 10 49.86 -52.49 60.11
C LEU A 10 51.25 -52.14 59.60
N ASP A 11 52.08 -53.16 59.43
CA ASP A 11 53.40 -53.00 58.83
C ASP A 11 53.39 -53.47 57.39
N LEU A 12 53.94 -52.67 56.47
CA LEU A 12 53.93 -52.96 55.03
C LEU A 12 54.73 -54.23 54.65
N VAL A 13 55.64 -54.70 55.51
CA VAL A 13 56.58 -55.77 55.18
C VAL A 13 56.49 -56.94 56.18
N SER A 14 56.31 -56.68 57.46
CA SER A 14 56.21 -57.73 58.47
C SER A 14 54.77 -58.24 58.64
N ASP A 15 54.62 -59.54 58.91
CA ASP A 15 53.33 -60.13 59.29
C ASP A 15 52.92 -59.64 60.68
N SER A 16 52.28 -58.47 60.74
CA SER A 16 51.63 -57.96 61.94
C SER A 16 50.46 -58.85 62.34
N ILE A 17 50.12 -58.88 63.63
CA ILE A 17 48.91 -59.55 64.12
C ILE A 17 47.72 -59.04 63.32
N THR A 18 47.02 -59.93 62.61
CA THR A 18 45.86 -59.61 61.78
C THR A 18 44.74 -59.04 62.68
N PRO A 19 44.41 -57.74 62.56
CA PRO A 19 43.34 -57.16 63.35
C PRO A 19 41.98 -57.71 62.88
N GLN A 20 41.06 -57.88 63.83
CA GLN A 20 39.69 -58.25 63.57
C GLN A 20 38.74 -57.13 63.99
N ILE A 21 37.95 -56.64 63.04
CA ILE A 21 36.94 -55.60 63.24
C ILE A 21 35.56 -56.24 63.24
N LEU A 22 34.73 -55.86 64.22
CA LEU A 22 33.37 -56.42 64.38
C LEU A 22 32.32 -55.36 64.05
N ALA A 23 31.67 -55.50 62.90
CA ALA A 23 30.67 -54.56 62.42
C ALA A 23 29.31 -55.24 62.19
N ARG A 24 28.25 -54.45 62.04
CA ARG A 24 26.93 -54.90 61.56
C ARG A 24 26.53 -54.13 60.31
N VAL A 25 25.65 -54.71 59.49
CA VAL A 25 25.15 -54.10 58.24
C VAL A 25 24.57 -52.69 58.44
N THR A 26 24.05 -52.37 59.63
CA THR A 26 23.45 -51.06 59.95
C THR A 26 24.42 -50.03 60.51
N GLU A 27 25.68 -50.37 60.74
CA GLU A 27 26.70 -49.46 61.28
C GLU A 27 27.34 -48.60 60.18
N ASN A 28 26.50 -48.12 59.24
CA ASN A 28 26.93 -47.24 58.16
C ASN A 28 27.56 -45.96 58.70
N ASN A 29 28.76 -45.64 58.22
CA ASN A 29 29.53 -44.46 58.65
C ASN A 29 29.77 -44.39 60.19
N ALA A 30 29.68 -45.50 60.92
CA ALA A 30 29.80 -45.56 62.38
C ALA A 30 31.01 -46.37 62.88
N VAL A 31 31.74 -47.02 61.97
CA VAL A 31 32.95 -47.77 62.26
C VAL A 31 34.16 -46.98 61.78
N THR A 32 34.98 -46.54 62.72
CA THR A 32 36.21 -45.78 62.46
C THR A 32 37.42 -46.60 62.87
N THR A 33 38.45 -46.57 62.04
CA THR A 33 39.77 -47.16 62.31
C THR A 33 40.78 -46.03 62.43
N ILE A 34 41.67 -46.13 63.41
CA ILE A 34 42.88 -45.31 63.48
C ILE A 34 44.05 -46.26 63.35
N VAL A 35 44.80 -46.12 62.27
CA VAL A 35 45.80 -47.10 61.85
C VAL A 35 47.15 -46.43 61.75
N GLN A 36 48.13 -46.96 62.47
CA GLN A 36 49.53 -46.58 62.27
C GLN A 36 50.17 -47.51 61.23
N LEU A 37 50.73 -46.91 60.18
CA LEU A 37 51.38 -47.60 59.09
C LEU A 37 52.90 -47.47 59.21
N THR A 38 53.59 -48.62 59.25
CA THR A 38 55.06 -48.68 59.35
C THR A 38 55.66 -49.51 58.22
N ASN A 39 56.96 -49.34 57.97
CA ASN A 39 57.72 -50.18 57.06
C ASN A 39 58.84 -50.88 57.83
N ASN A 40 58.68 -52.17 58.09
CA ASN A 40 59.59 -52.98 58.90
C ASN A 40 59.90 -52.35 60.28
N GLY A 41 58.86 -51.85 60.94
CA GLY A 41 58.91 -51.19 62.25
C GLY A 41 59.38 -49.72 62.24
N ALA A 42 59.72 -49.16 61.08
CA ALA A 42 60.15 -47.76 60.92
C ALA A 42 59.06 -46.88 60.29
N GLU A 43 59.20 -45.56 60.44
CA GLU A 43 58.36 -44.55 59.77
C GLU A 43 58.51 -44.64 58.24
N ILE A 44 57.43 -44.34 57.51
CA ILE A 44 57.42 -44.36 56.04
C ILE A 44 57.92 -43.01 55.51
N PRO A 45 59.05 -42.94 54.78
CA PRO A 45 59.57 -41.67 54.27
C PRO A 45 58.59 -41.00 53.31
N GLY A 46 58.31 -39.71 53.55
CA GLY A 46 57.41 -38.93 52.68
C GLY A 46 55.96 -39.40 52.71
N PHE A 47 55.49 -40.01 53.80
CA PHE A 47 54.13 -40.55 53.92
C PHE A 47 53.03 -39.53 53.53
N GLY A 48 53.21 -38.25 53.85
CA GLY A 48 52.28 -37.18 53.46
C GLY A 48 52.14 -36.94 51.95
N GLU A 49 53.01 -37.51 51.11
CA GLU A 49 52.89 -37.48 49.65
C GLU A 49 52.07 -38.65 49.08
N TYR A 50 51.74 -39.64 49.92
CA TYR A 50 50.90 -40.76 49.53
C TYR A 50 49.44 -40.46 49.82
N ARG A 51 48.57 -41.01 48.96
CA ARG A 51 47.14 -41.07 49.19
C ARG A 51 46.81 -42.44 49.79
N PRO A 52 46.34 -42.51 51.06
CA PRO A 52 45.82 -43.73 51.62
C PRO A 52 44.47 -44.08 50.99
N ILE A 53 44.31 -45.33 50.59
CA ILE A 53 43.10 -45.89 50.00
C ILE A 53 42.74 -47.13 50.80
N PHE A 54 41.49 -47.24 51.20
CA PHE A 54 40.95 -48.47 51.74
C PHE A 54 40.44 -49.34 50.61
N GLU A 55 40.88 -50.60 50.58
CA GLU A 55 40.34 -51.58 49.66
C GLU A 55 39.84 -52.80 50.42
N CYS A 56 38.66 -53.28 50.03
CA CYS A 56 38.18 -54.55 50.55
C CYS A 56 37.37 -55.37 49.55
N ARG A 57 37.66 -56.67 49.49
CA ARG A 57 36.85 -57.62 48.71
C ARG A 57 35.59 -58.00 49.48
N LEU A 58 34.44 -57.75 48.86
CA LEU A 58 33.14 -58.17 49.35
C LEU A 58 32.76 -59.57 48.83
N PRO A 59 31.84 -60.29 49.52
CA PRO A 59 31.27 -61.54 49.04
C PRO A 59 30.70 -61.40 47.63
N GLY A 60 30.90 -62.40 46.77
CA GLY A 60 30.39 -62.39 45.40
C GLY A 60 31.27 -61.68 44.37
N GLY A 61 32.52 -61.37 44.70
CA GLY A 61 33.52 -60.90 43.72
C GLY A 61 33.65 -59.39 43.58
N TYR A 62 32.85 -58.61 44.30
CA TYR A 62 32.90 -57.15 44.28
C TYR A 62 34.05 -56.61 45.12
N PHE A 63 34.56 -55.44 44.75
CA PHE A 63 35.58 -54.71 45.49
C PHE A 63 35.08 -53.34 45.86
N VAL A 64 35.33 -52.93 47.10
CA VAL A 64 35.22 -51.53 47.53
C VAL A 64 36.61 -50.93 47.45
N ARG A 65 36.72 -49.77 46.80
CA ARG A 65 37.91 -48.93 46.76
C ARG A 65 37.51 -47.51 47.18
N ASP A 66 38.08 -47.03 48.28
CA ASP A 66 37.73 -45.75 48.87
C ASP A 66 38.98 -44.93 49.24
N ASP A 67 39.17 -43.80 48.57
CA ASP A 67 40.23 -42.84 48.86
C ASP A 67 39.81 -41.73 49.84
N GLY A 68 38.56 -41.78 50.31
CA GLY A 68 37.95 -40.85 51.24
C GLY A 68 37.40 -39.56 50.64
N SER A 69 37.63 -39.29 49.35
CA SER A 69 37.21 -38.03 48.72
C SER A 69 35.70 -37.87 48.60
N THR A 70 34.97 -38.99 48.54
CA THR A 70 33.53 -39.01 48.28
C THR A 70 32.71 -38.75 49.55
N TYR A 71 33.17 -39.25 50.70
CA TYR A 71 32.46 -39.09 51.98
C TYR A 71 33.25 -38.30 53.02
N ASP A 72 34.40 -37.74 52.65
CA ASP A 72 35.32 -37.04 53.56
C ASP A 72 35.67 -37.90 54.79
N ASN A 73 35.96 -39.19 54.53
CA ASN A 73 36.04 -40.24 55.54
C ASN A 73 37.44 -40.87 55.69
N MET A 74 38.45 -40.30 55.02
CA MET A 74 39.87 -40.66 55.16
C MET A 74 40.70 -39.42 55.51
N GLU A 75 41.46 -39.48 56.59
CA GLU A 75 42.27 -38.36 57.07
C GLU A 75 43.67 -38.85 57.48
N ILE A 76 44.73 -38.14 57.08
CA ILE A 76 46.07 -38.34 57.62
C ILE A 76 46.20 -37.51 58.89
N LEU A 77 46.20 -38.17 60.06
CA LEU A 77 46.30 -37.50 61.35
C LEU A 77 47.73 -37.09 61.69
N ASP A 78 48.71 -37.94 61.36
CA ASP A 78 50.12 -37.66 61.60
C ASP A 78 50.95 -38.14 60.38
N PRO A 79 51.37 -37.22 59.50
CA PRO A 79 52.11 -37.58 58.29
C PRO A 79 53.57 -37.98 58.56
N ILE A 80 54.10 -37.76 59.77
CA ILE A 80 55.46 -38.20 60.15
C ILE A 80 55.39 -39.64 60.67
N LYS A 81 54.42 -39.92 61.55
CA LYS A 81 54.26 -41.25 62.17
C LYS A 81 53.47 -42.24 61.33
N GLY A 82 52.93 -41.82 60.18
CA GLY A 82 52.13 -42.66 59.29
C GLY A 82 50.76 -43.02 59.85
N ILE A 83 50.12 -42.11 60.60
CA ILE A 83 48.83 -42.38 61.24
C ILE A 83 47.70 -41.86 60.37
N ILE A 84 46.78 -42.76 60.01
CA ILE A 84 45.55 -42.44 59.29
C ILE A 84 44.32 -42.72 60.14
N LYS A 85 43.25 -42.00 59.86
CA LYS A 85 41.91 -42.24 60.37
C LYS A 85 40.99 -42.52 59.19
N TYR A 86 40.31 -43.65 59.23
CA TYR A 86 39.36 -44.05 58.20
C TYR A 86 38.03 -44.44 58.81
N THR A 87 36.96 -43.74 58.45
CA THR A 87 35.59 -44.13 58.77
C THR A 87 35.03 -44.92 57.59
N MET A 88 34.66 -46.17 57.81
CA MET A 88 34.28 -47.08 56.72
C MET A 88 33.04 -46.57 55.98
N ALA A 89 33.14 -46.50 54.64
CA ALA A 89 32.01 -46.19 53.78
C ALA A 89 30.87 -47.20 53.97
N LYS A 90 29.62 -46.73 53.83
CA LYS A 90 28.42 -47.56 54.00
C LYS A 90 28.40 -48.79 53.07
N GLU A 91 29.03 -48.69 51.91
CA GLU A 91 29.13 -49.75 50.90
C GLU A 91 29.97 -50.94 51.35
N VAL A 92 30.91 -50.75 52.30
CA VAL A 92 31.67 -51.85 52.93
C VAL A 92 30.73 -52.82 53.64
N PHE A 93 29.64 -52.31 54.18
CA PHE A 93 28.64 -53.07 54.93
C PHE A 93 27.47 -53.56 54.05
N ALA A 94 27.53 -53.35 52.72
CA ALA A 94 26.45 -53.74 51.81
C ALA A 94 26.24 -55.25 51.72
N ARG A 95 27.22 -56.06 52.16
CA ARG A 95 27.13 -57.52 52.21
C ARG A 95 27.59 -58.02 53.59
N HIS A 96 26.79 -58.90 54.19
CA HIS A 96 27.14 -59.57 55.45
C HIS A 96 28.11 -60.74 55.20
N GLY A 97 28.88 -61.10 56.22
CA GLY A 97 29.86 -62.18 56.16
C GLY A 97 31.26 -61.74 56.54
N GLU A 98 32.22 -62.65 56.30
CA GLU A 98 33.62 -62.45 56.64
C GLU A 98 34.36 -61.78 55.47
N LEU A 99 34.85 -60.56 55.70
CA LEU A 99 35.63 -59.79 54.73
C LEU A 99 37.12 -59.97 55.03
N ASN A 100 37.76 -60.94 54.38
CA ASN A 100 39.13 -61.39 54.68
C ASN A 100 40.24 -60.77 53.82
N LEU A 101 39.86 -59.91 52.89
CA LEU A 101 40.79 -59.21 52.00
C LEU A 101 40.53 -57.72 52.10
N CYS A 102 40.57 -57.19 53.32
CA CYS A 102 40.56 -55.76 53.57
C CYS A 102 42.00 -55.30 53.89
N TYR A 103 42.45 -54.24 53.25
CA TYR A 103 43.79 -53.70 53.43
C TYR A 103 43.82 -52.21 53.07
N PHE A 104 44.87 -51.52 53.49
CA PHE A 104 45.14 -50.17 53.01
C PHE A 104 46.18 -50.22 51.91
N VAL A 105 46.01 -49.34 50.93
CA VAL A 105 46.94 -49.09 49.84
C VAL A 105 47.44 -47.67 49.95
N LEU A 106 48.73 -47.49 49.75
CA LEU A 106 49.38 -46.20 49.60
C LEU A 106 49.70 -46.00 48.12
N GLU A 107 49.04 -45.04 47.50
CA GLU A 107 49.24 -44.71 46.09
C GLU A 107 49.84 -43.32 45.90
N LYS A 108 50.65 -43.18 44.85
CA LYS A 108 51.15 -41.90 44.33
C LYS A 108 50.84 -41.86 42.83
N GLY A 109 49.97 -40.93 42.42
CA GLY A 109 49.37 -40.92 41.07
C GLY A 109 48.16 -41.86 40.93
N GLY A 110 47.34 -41.67 39.89
CA GLY A 110 46.14 -42.48 39.59
C GLY A 110 44.79 -41.74 39.77
N PRO A 111 43.66 -42.31 39.30
CA PRO A 111 42.31 -41.73 39.39
C PRO A 111 41.91 -41.41 40.84
N ILE A 112 41.03 -40.42 41.02
CA ILE A 112 40.45 -40.01 42.32
C ILE A 112 39.00 -40.50 42.43
N GLY A 113 38.54 -40.85 43.63
CA GLY A 113 37.14 -41.16 43.92
C GLY A 113 36.87 -42.52 44.58
N PHE A 114 35.66 -42.66 45.13
CA PHE A 114 35.08 -43.92 45.60
C PHE A 114 34.57 -44.75 44.43
N GLN A 115 34.86 -46.05 44.41
CA GLN A 115 34.43 -46.96 43.34
C GLN A 115 34.03 -48.33 43.89
N VAL A 116 33.00 -48.91 43.28
CA VAL A 116 32.68 -50.34 43.43
C VAL A 116 32.97 -51.02 42.11
N LEU A 117 33.85 -52.01 42.13
CA LEU A 117 34.37 -52.63 40.92
C LEU A 117 34.12 -54.14 40.91
N GLU A 118 33.99 -54.72 39.71
CA GLU A 118 33.96 -56.17 39.49
C GLU A 118 35.38 -56.78 39.47
N GLU A 119 36.40 -55.97 39.17
CA GLU A 119 37.82 -56.33 39.17
C GLU A 119 38.67 -55.22 39.83
N LEU A 120 39.89 -55.54 40.27
CA LEU A 120 40.75 -54.59 40.96
C LEU A 120 41.42 -53.61 39.98
N ASP A 121 41.23 -52.30 40.15
CA ASP A 121 41.93 -51.26 39.38
C ASP A 121 43.37 -51.07 39.88
N LEU A 122 44.35 -51.08 38.97
CA LEU A 122 45.81 -50.99 39.24
C LEU A 122 46.47 -49.78 38.54
N SER A 123 45.72 -48.72 38.24
CA SER A 123 46.16 -47.60 37.40
C SER A 123 47.14 -46.57 38.02
N ALA A 124 47.69 -46.81 39.21
CA ALA A 124 48.60 -45.87 39.92
C ALA A 124 50.09 -46.02 39.51
N ASP A 125 50.84 -44.92 39.53
CA ASP A 125 52.28 -44.91 39.17
C ASP A 125 53.16 -45.62 40.22
N VAL A 126 52.80 -45.48 41.51
CA VAL A 126 53.40 -46.24 42.62
C VAL A 126 52.28 -46.74 43.52
N ARG A 127 52.32 -48.04 43.85
CA ARG A 127 51.33 -48.71 44.70
C ARG A 127 52.00 -49.66 45.69
N VAL A 128 51.71 -49.49 46.98
CA VAL A 128 52.15 -50.39 48.06
C VAL A 128 50.97 -50.70 48.96
N SER A 129 50.79 -51.97 49.37
CA SER A 129 49.67 -52.41 50.20
C SER A 129 50.12 -52.88 51.58
N THR A 130 49.26 -52.75 52.58
CA THR A 130 49.40 -53.40 53.87
C THR A 130 49.06 -54.90 53.78
N PRO A 131 49.43 -55.70 54.79
CA PRO A 131 48.81 -57.00 55.02
C PRO A 131 47.29 -56.89 55.16
N ASN A 132 46.61 -57.99 54.87
CA ASN A 132 45.17 -58.09 55.02
C ASN A 132 44.76 -58.08 56.50
N PHE A 133 43.59 -57.52 56.77
CA PHE A 133 42.85 -57.65 58.01
C PHE A 133 41.42 -58.09 57.77
N THR A 134 40.77 -58.59 58.82
CA THR A 134 39.42 -59.16 58.71
C THR A 134 38.38 -58.20 59.28
N ILE A 135 37.31 -57.97 58.53
CA ILE A 135 36.08 -57.35 59.04
C ILE A 135 35.00 -58.42 59.07
N LEU A 136 34.46 -58.72 60.25
CA LEU A 136 33.31 -59.60 60.40
C LEU A 136 32.04 -58.73 60.42
N VAL A 137 31.27 -58.81 59.34
CA VAL A 137 30.01 -58.07 59.20
C VAL A 137 28.85 -59.00 59.58
N GLY A 138 28.31 -58.80 60.78
CA GLY A 138 27.13 -59.53 61.27
C GLY A 138 25.83 -59.05 60.64
N GLU A 139 24.87 -59.97 60.52
CA GLU A 139 23.48 -59.65 60.14
C GLU A 139 22.81 -58.73 61.18
N ASP A 140 21.86 -57.91 60.73
CA ASP A 140 20.98 -57.13 61.61
C ASP A 140 19.52 -57.52 61.37
N ALA A 141 18.71 -57.52 62.44
CA ALA A 141 17.36 -58.04 62.50
C ALA A 141 16.31 -57.19 61.76
N THR A 142 16.66 -56.03 61.20
CA THR A 142 15.68 -55.01 60.79
C THR A 142 15.70 -54.56 59.33
N GLN A 143 16.75 -54.80 58.54
CA GLN A 143 16.77 -54.42 57.11
C GLN A 143 17.62 -55.36 56.24
N GLY A 144 17.07 -55.71 55.07
CA GLY A 144 17.81 -56.38 54.00
C GLY A 144 18.76 -55.42 53.28
N ASN A 145 19.90 -55.96 52.86
CA ASN A 145 20.99 -55.42 52.04
C ASN A 145 20.87 -53.96 51.55
N ILE A 146 21.88 -53.14 51.88
CA ILE A 146 22.08 -51.81 51.27
C ILE A 146 22.12 -51.98 49.75
N LYS A 147 21.20 -51.31 49.04
CA LYS A 147 21.12 -51.40 47.57
C LYS A 147 22.29 -50.63 46.96
N LEU A 148 23.15 -51.34 46.24
CA LEU A 148 24.19 -50.73 45.41
C LEU A 148 23.52 -50.19 44.14
N GLU A 149 23.62 -48.89 43.86
CA GLU A 149 23.11 -48.32 42.60
C GLU A 149 24.12 -48.67 41.48
N ASP A 150 23.60 -49.18 40.36
CA ASP A 150 24.38 -49.74 39.24
C ASP A 150 24.70 -48.66 38.19
N PHE A 151 25.94 -48.64 37.67
CA PHE A 151 26.45 -47.66 36.69
C PHE A 151 25.67 -47.64 35.37
N ILE A 152 24.93 -48.71 35.07
CA ILE A 152 24.07 -48.82 33.88
C ILE A 152 22.97 -47.74 33.87
N SER A 153 22.44 -47.36 35.04
CA SER A 153 21.37 -46.35 35.17
C SER A 153 21.80 -44.94 34.76
N ASP A 154 23.06 -44.57 35.02
CA ASP A 154 23.57 -43.23 34.70
C ASP A 154 23.92 -43.07 33.22
N ILE A 155 24.32 -44.16 32.55
CA ILE A 155 24.52 -44.18 31.10
C ILE A 155 23.19 -43.96 30.36
N ASP A 156 22.09 -44.56 30.82
CA ASP A 156 20.77 -44.36 30.22
C ASP A 156 20.28 -42.92 30.40
N ARG A 157 20.54 -42.30 31.55
CA ARG A 157 20.26 -40.87 31.77
C ARG A 157 21.06 -39.98 30.83
N LEU A 158 22.34 -40.26 30.65
CA LEU A 158 23.20 -39.50 29.73
C LEU A 158 22.72 -39.63 28.28
N ASN A 159 22.36 -40.83 27.85
CA ASN A 159 21.83 -41.07 26.50
C ASN A 159 20.53 -40.30 26.25
N ASN A 160 19.63 -40.24 27.24
CA ASN A 160 18.39 -39.46 27.11
C ASN A 160 18.67 -37.95 27.04
N PHE A 161 19.57 -37.43 27.89
CA PHE A 161 19.96 -36.02 27.85
C PHE A 161 20.56 -35.63 26.49
N ILE A 162 21.46 -36.46 25.94
CA ILE A 162 22.05 -36.22 24.61
C ILE A 162 20.96 -36.21 23.53
N ARG A 163 19.99 -37.13 23.58
CA ARG A 163 18.89 -37.18 22.62
C ARG A 163 18.00 -35.94 22.68
N GLU A 164 17.63 -35.51 23.88
CA GLU A 164 16.79 -34.31 24.07
C GLU A 164 17.54 -33.05 23.61
N SER A 165 18.79 -32.88 24.04
CA SER A 165 19.60 -31.72 23.67
C SER A 165 19.87 -31.66 22.15
N THR A 166 20.07 -32.81 21.50
CA THR A 166 20.26 -32.85 20.03
C THR A 166 18.97 -32.58 19.27
N ALA A 167 17.81 -32.99 19.78
CA ALA A 167 16.51 -32.68 19.19
C ALA A 167 16.22 -31.17 19.23
N GLU A 168 16.45 -30.53 20.38
CA GLU A 168 16.31 -29.08 20.53
C GLU A 168 17.25 -28.31 19.59
N ALA A 169 18.52 -28.73 19.51
CA ALA A 169 19.49 -28.12 18.61
C ALA A 169 19.07 -28.24 17.13
N MET A 170 18.48 -29.36 16.74
CA MET A 170 17.98 -29.59 15.38
C MET A 170 16.78 -28.70 15.05
N GLU A 171 15.87 -28.49 16.00
CA GLU A 171 14.72 -27.60 15.81
C GLU A 171 15.14 -26.15 15.61
N VAL A 172 16.06 -25.66 16.45
CA VAL A 172 16.64 -24.32 16.30
C VAL A 172 17.34 -24.15 14.95
N LEU A 173 18.10 -25.16 14.51
CA LEU A 173 18.78 -25.13 13.22
C LEU A 173 17.80 -25.06 12.05
N ASN A 174 16.70 -25.82 12.10
CA ASN A 174 15.67 -25.79 11.06
C ASN A 174 14.98 -24.42 10.94
N VAL A 175 14.71 -23.76 12.06
CA VAL A 175 14.17 -22.39 12.07
C VAL A 175 15.15 -21.40 11.43
N ALA A 176 16.44 -21.51 11.78
CA ALA A 176 17.48 -20.65 11.21
C ALA A 176 17.62 -20.84 9.69
N ILE A 177 17.54 -22.08 9.20
CA ILE A 177 17.56 -22.39 7.76
C ILE A 177 16.35 -21.77 7.04
N ALA A 178 15.15 -21.85 7.64
CA ALA A 178 13.95 -21.26 7.05
C ALA A 178 14.06 -19.73 6.91
N GLN A 179 14.54 -19.05 7.95
CA GLN A 179 14.78 -17.60 7.93
C GLN A 179 15.84 -17.20 6.89
N LEU A 180 16.89 -18.01 6.74
CA LEU A 180 17.93 -17.77 5.74
C LEU A 180 17.38 -17.87 4.31
N ASN A 181 16.49 -18.83 4.04
CA ASN A 181 15.85 -18.98 2.74
C ASN A 181 14.95 -17.76 2.42
N GLU A 182 14.12 -17.31 3.37
CA GLU A 182 13.27 -16.12 3.19
C GLU A 182 14.09 -14.86 2.92
N SER A 183 15.20 -14.68 3.64
CA SER A 183 16.12 -13.57 3.41
C SER A 183 16.77 -13.63 2.02
N THR A 184 17.10 -14.84 1.55
CA THR A 184 17.66 -15.06 0.21
C THR A 184 16.65 -14.73 -0.88
N ASP A 185 15.39 -15.13 -0.72
CA ASP A 185 14.31 -14.82 -1.67
C ASP A 185 14.07 -13.30 -1.77
N THR A 186 14.00 -12.62 -0.62
CA THR A 186 13.87 -11.16 -0.58
C THR A 186 15.03 -10.45 -1.29
N ALA A 187 16.25 -10.93 -1.10
CA ALA A 187 17.43 -10.37 -1.78
C ALA A 187 17.35 -10.58 -3.31
N ASN A 188 16.89 -11.75 -3.77
CA ASN A 188 16.72 -12.03 -5.19
C ASN A 188 15.65 -11.12 -5.84
N GLU A 189 14.54 -10.85 -5.15
CA GLU A 189 13.52 -9.90 -5.62
C GLU A 189 14.09 -8.48 -5.77
N LEU A 190 14.85 -8.01 -4.78
CA LEU A 190 15.51 -6.71 -4.84
C LEU A 190 16.51 -6.63 -6.01
N ILE A 191 17.30 -7.68 -6.23
CA ILE A 191 18.23 -7.77 -7.37
C ILE A 191 17.47 -7.70 -8.70
N ALA A 192 16.31 -8.36 -8.81
CA ALA A 192 15.48 -8.29 -10.01
C ALA A 192 14.97 -6.86 -10.29
N LEU A 193 14.51 -6.16 -9.25
CA LEU A 193 14.07 -4.76 -9.37
C LEU A 193 15.22 -3.80 -9.74
N ILE A 194 16.42 -4.05 -9.21
CA ILE A 194 17.63 -3.31 -9.60
C ILE A 194 17.94 -3.57 -11.08
N ASN A 195 17.93 -4.83 -11.51
CA ASN A 195 18.22 -5.19 -12.89
C ASN A 195 17.18 -4.66 -13.89
N SER A 196 15.93 -4.47 -13.46
CA SER A 196 14.88 -3.86 -14.29
C SER A 196 14.90 -2.33 -14.31
N ASN A 197 15.82 -1.68 -13.58
CA ASN A 197 15.85 -0.23 -13.37
C ASN A 197 14.53 0.33 -12.79
N ASP A 198 13.78 -0.48 -12.03
CA ASP A 198 12.53 -0.05 -11.37
C ASP A 198 12.76 0.54 -9.97
N VAL A 199 14.02 0.76 -9.60
CA VAL A 199 14.44 1.39 -8.35
C VAL A 199 15.28 2.63 -8.63
N VAL A 200 15.25 3.58 -7.70
CA VAL A 200 15.99 4.84 -7.78
C VAL A 200 16.94 4.91 -6.61
N LEU A 201 18.22 5.19 -6.86
CA LEU A 201 19.17 5.42 -5.78
C LEU A 201 18.76 6.65 -4.98
N ILE A 202 18.89 6.60 -3.64
CA ILE A 202 18.54 7.73 -2.77
C ILE A 202 19.27 9.00 -3.21
N SER A 203 20.54 8.88 -3.61
CA SER A 203 21.35 9.98 -4.15
C SER A 203 20.79 10.62 -5.43
N GLU A 204 19.91 9.92 -6.15
CA GLU A 204 19.30 10.36 -7.41
C GLU A 204 17.86 10.86 -7.25
N THR A 205 17.29 10.78 -6.05
CA THR A 205 15.87 11.13 -5.79
C THR A 205 15.56 12.62 -5.95
N ILE A 206 16.55 13.50 -5.77
CA ILE A 206 16.35 14.97 -5.76
C ILE A 206 15.78 15.48 -7.10
N ASN A 207 16.13 14.83 -8.22
CA ASN A 207 15.75 15.25 -9.57
C ASN A 207 15.00 14.16 -10.35
N TRP A 208 14.64 13.05 -9.70
CA TRP A 208 14.10 11.89 -10.41
C TRP A 208 12.71 12.16 -11.00
N GLN A 209 12.57 11.87 -12.29
CA GLN A 209 11.30 11.91 -13.00
C GLN A 209 11.23 10.71 -13.96
N LYS A 210 10.27 9.80 -13.76
CA LYS A 210 10.06 8.64 -14.64
C LYS A 210 9.93 9.03 -16.12
N ALA A 211 9.25 10.14 -16.39
CA ALA A 211 9.24 10.80 -17.68
C ALA A 211 9.59 12.27 -17.44
N LYS A 212 10.75 12.70 -17.95
CA LYS A 212 11.30 14.04 -17.71
C LYS A 212 10.46 15.09 -18.42
N LEU A 213 9.48 15.68 -17.72
CA LEU A 213 8.60 16.72 -18.27
C LEU A 213 9.19 18.12 -18.10
N THR A 214 9.92 18.33 -17.01
CA THR A 214 10.58 19.60 -16.67
C THR A 214 12.09 19.43 -16.64
N ALA A 215 12.83 20.52 -16.42
CA ALA A 215 14.23 20.44 -16.04
C ALA A 215 14.38 19.85 -14.63
N ASP A 216 15.59 19.47 -14.24
CA ASP A 216 15.89 18.92 -12.91
C ASP A 216 15.53 19.88 -11.77
N SER A 217 15.58 21.19 -12.01
CA SER A 217 15.12 22.22 -11.07
C SER A 217 13.60 22.38 -10.98
N GLY A 218 12.81 21.56 -11.68
CA GLY A 218 11.35 21.62 -11.71
C GLY A 218 10.77 22.69 -12.63
N VAL A 219 11.59 23.55 -13.24
CA VAL A 219 11.14 24.58 -14.18
C VAL A 219 10.87 24.01 -15.57
N ALA A 220 10.05 24.70 -16.36
CA ALA A 220 9.84 24.35 -17.77
C ALA A 220 11.18 24.27 -18.52
N LYS A 221 11.29 23.31 -19.44
CA LYS A 221 12.49 23.13 -20.28
C LYS A 221 12.70 24.35 -21.17
N SER A 222 13.97 24.62 -21.47
CA SER A 222 14.33 25.58 -22.52
C SER A 222 14.00 24.97 -23.89
N PRO A 223 13.38 25.72 -24.81
CA PRO A 223 13.12 25.22 -26.14
C PRO A 223 14.42 24.98 -26.92
N PRO A 224 14.48 23.92 -27.75
CA PRO A 224 15.59 23.74 -28.67
C PRO A 224 15.61 24.87 -29.72
N ASN A 225 16.78 25.12 -30.31
CA ASN A 225 16.93 26.10 -31.38
C ASN A 225 16.36 25.55 -32.69
N VAL A 226 15.08 25.77 -32.93
CA VAL A 226 14.33 25.27 -34.10
C VAL A 226 13.49 26.38 -34.73
N THR A 227 13.17 26.22 -36.02
CA THR A 227 12.30 27.14 -36.77
C THR A 227 10.84 26.67 -36.82
N THR A 228 10.54 25.45 -36.37
CA THR A 228 9.17 24.93 -36.25
C THR A 228 8.96 24.21 -34.93
N LEU A 229 7.78 24.38 -34.34
CA LEU A 229 7.31 23.63 -33.18
C LEU A 229 7.22 22.14 -33.50
N ALA A 230 6.98 21.76 -34.76
CA ALA A 230 6.88 20.37 -35.18
C ALA A 230 8.21 19.62 -35.03
N ALA A 231 9.35 20.34 -35.07
CA ALA A 231 10.67 19.76 -34.81
C ALA A 231 10.91 19.44 -33.32
N ILE A 232 10.10 20.01 -32.42
CA ILE A 232 10.17 19.71 -30.98
C ILE A 232 9.37 18.44 -30.72
N ILE A 233 10.04 17.30 -30.89
CA ILE A 233 9.45 15.96 -30.68
C ILE A 233 9.80 15.35 -29.31
N GLU A 234 10.56 16.07 -28.49
CA GLU A 234 10.85 15.63 -27.14
C GLU A 234 9.60 15.79 -26.27
N GLN A 235 9.30 14.80 -25.44
CA GLN A 235 8.26 14.90 -24.41
C GLN A 235 8.69 15.93 -23.36
N GLY A 236 7.80 16.85 -23.02
CA GLY A 236 8.13 17.89 -22.05
C GLY A 236 7.21 19.08 -22.05
N SER A 237 7.42 19.93 -21.04
CA SER A 237 6.81 21.25 -20.91
C SER A 237 7.88 22.31 -21.18
N PHE A 238 7.71 23.06 -22.25
CA PHE A 238 8.65 24.08 -22.70
C PHE A 238 8.03 25.47 -22.54
N TYR A 239 8.81 26.43 -22.07
CA TYR A 239 8.39 27.83 -22.07
C TYR A 239 8.95 28.54 -23.31
N ILE A 240 8.07 28.93 -24.22
CA ILE A 240 8.41 29.67 -25.43
C ILE A 240 8.16 31.15 -25.16
N ASN A 241 9.22 31.93 -25.01
CA ASN A 241 9.08 33.38 -24.87
C ASN A 241 8.76 34.03 -26.23
N SER A 242 8.36 35.31 -26.22
CA SER A 242 7.97 36.06 -27.40
C SER A 242 9.05 36.17 -28.48
N THR A 243 10.34 36.17 -28.09
CA THR A 243 11.46 36.24 -29.04
C THR A 243 11.62 34.92 -29.79
N VAL A 244 11.58 33.79 -29.08
CA VAL A 244 11.62 32.46 -29.69
C VAL A 244 10.36 32.22 -30.52
N ALA A 245 9.19 32.63 -30.02
CA ALA A 245 7.92 32.53 -30.73
C ALA A 245 7.94 33.22 -32.10
N ALA A 246 8.61 34.37 -32.21
CA ALA A 246 8.70 35.13 -33.46
C ALA A 246 9.56 34.43 -34.54
N ALA A 247 10.45 33.53 -34.15
CA ALA A 247 11.28 32.74 -35.09
C ALA A 247 10.58 31.46 -35.58
N LEU A 248 9.46 31.08 -34.96
CA LEU A 248 8.72 29.86 -35.28
C LEU A 248 7.71 30.12 -36.41
N THR A 249 7.81 29.36 -37.51
CA THR A 249 6.96 29.57 -38.68
C THR A 249 5.60 28.87 -38.59
N ASP A 250 5.41 27.99 -37.62
CA ASP A 250 4.21 27.16 -37.45
C ASP A 250 3.56 27.35 -36.08
N ALA A 251 3.86 28.44 -35.36
CA ALA A 251 3.16 28.78 -34.13
C ALA A 251 1.69 29.16 -34.45
N PRO A 252 0.69 28.72 -33.66
CA PRO A 252 -0.72 29.00 -33.95
C PRO A 252 -1.13 30.45 -33.68
N SER A 253 -0.36 31.16 -32.86
CA SER A 253 -0.59 32.56 -32.51
C SER A 253 0.72 33.24 -32.10
N THR A 254 0.74 34.57 -32.12
CA THR A 254 1.87 35.37 -31.65
C THR A 254 1.90 35.45 -30.12
N GLY A 255 3.09 35.68 -29.55
CA GLY A 255 3.29 35.91 -28.11
C GLY A 255 3.96 34.74 -27.39
N SER A 256 4.19 34.89 -26.09
CA SER A 256 4.76 33.83 -25.26
C SER A 256 3.70 32.76 -24.95
N PHE A 257 4.11 31.50 -24.89
CA PHE A 257 3.24 30.37 -24.56
C PHE A 257 4.00 29.22 -23.92
N ARG A 258 3.26 28.28 -23.34
CA ARG A 258 3.77 26.99 -22.90
C ARG A 258 3.47 25.94 -23.97
N LEU A 259 4.48 25.22 -24.42
CA LEU A 259 4.34 24.05 -25.28
C LEU A 259 4.39 22.79 -24.42
N GLU A 260 3.36 21.96 -24.48
CA GLU A 260 3.33 20.66 -23.81
C GLU A 260 3.28 19.57 -24.87
N ASN A 261 4.27 18.69 -24.84
CA ASN A 261 4.41 17.57 -25.76
C ASN A 261 4.17 16.26 -25.03
N HIS A 262 3.18 15.50 -25.47
CA HIS A 262 2.82 14.20 -24.92
C HIS A 262 3.01 13.11 -25.99
N LYS A 263 3.83 12.10 -25.68
CA LYS A 263 3.91 10.90 -26.53
C LYS A 263 2.65 10.05 -26.35
N LEU A 264 2.12 9.54 -27.45
CA LEU A 264 1.01 8.59 -27.41
C LEU A 264 1.48 7.22 -26.91
N ILE A 265 0.57 6.47 -26.29
CA ILE A 265 0.85 5.11 -25.78
C ILE A 265 1.25 4.16 -26.92
N THR A 266 0.71 4.38 -28.13
CA THR A 266 1.00 3.59 -29.32
C THR A 266 1.47 4.50 -30.46
N GLY A 267 2.48 4.04 -31.21
CA GLY A 267 3.08 4.78 -32.31
C GLY A 267 4.16 5.78 -31.89
N THR A 268 4.64 6.57 -32.86
CA THR A 268 5.72 7.56 -32.67
C THR A 268 5.21 9.01 -32.68
N ALA A 269 3.90 9.20 -32.82
CA ALA A 269 3.30 10.53 -32.90
C ALA A 269 3.19 11.19 -31.52
N ILE A 270 3.17 12.52 -31.54
CA ILE A 270 3.16 13.37 -30.35
C ILE A 270 1.97 14.31 -30.44
N GLU A 271 1.24 14.43 -29.35
CA GLU A 271 0.24 15.46 -29.16
C GLU A 271 0.91 16.72 -28.60
N GLN A 272 0.78 17.83 -29.33
CA GLN A 272 1.32 19.12 -28.94
C GLN A 272 0.19 20.04 -28.50
N HIS A 273 0.34 20.66 -27.33
CA HIS A 273 -0.53 21.72 -26.86
C HIS A 273 0.23 23.03 -26.73
N ALA A 274 -0.28 24.09 -27.34
CA ALA A 274 0.23 25.45 -27.17
C ALA A 274 -0.77 26.25 -26.31
N ARG A 275 -0.33 26.65 -25.11
CA ARG A 275 -1.14 27.40 -24.15
C ARG A 275 -0.61 28.83 -24.03
N TYR A 276 -1.37 29.77 -24.56
CA TYR A 276 -1.13 31.21 -24.41
C TYR A 276 -1.87 31.68 -23.16
N PHE A 277 -1.17 32.45 -22.35
CA PHE A 277 -1.69 32.94 -21.07
C PHE A 277 -1.33 34.40 -20.87
N SER A 278 -2.30 35.15 -20.34
CA SER A 278 -2.21 36.54 -19.96
C SER A 278 -2.94 36.73 -18.63
N PRO A 279 -2.29 37.33 -17.62
CA PRO A 279 -2.92 37.59 -16.33
C PRO A 279 -3.98 38.71 -16.38
N THR A 280 -3.96 39.54 -17.42
CA THR A 280 -4.79 40.76 -17.51
C THR A 280 -5.74 40.78 -18.70
N ASN A 281 -5.52 39.91 -19.71
CA ASN A 281 -6.34 39.88 -20.91
C ASN A 281 -6.86 38.46 -21.19
N ALA A 282 -8.08 38.19 -20.73
CA ALA A 282 -8.72 36.89 -20.94
C ALA A 282 -8.88 36.51 -22.43
N ALA A 283 -9.00 37.49 -23.34
CA ALA A 283 -9.07 37.21 -24.78
C ALA A 283 -7.74 36.72 -25.37
N ALA A 284 -6.62 36.98 -24.69
CA ALA A 284 -5.30 36.46 -25.06
C ALA A 284 -5.05 35.05 -24.52
N ASN A 285 -5.91 34.54 -23.63
CA ASN A 285 -5.83 33.17 -23.15
C ASN A 285 -6.41 32.23 -24.21
N ARG A 286 -5.52 31.52 -24.92
CA ARG A 286 -5.87 30.65 -26.04
C ARG A 286 -5.17 29.31 -25.88
N HIS A 287 -5.86 28.22 -26.17
CA HIS A 287 -5.30 26.88 -26.08
C HIS A 287 -5.48 26.19 -27.41
N PHE A 288 -4.37 25.77 -28.01
CA PHE A 288 -4.36 25.03 -29.26
C PHE A 288 -3.82 23.63 -29.05
N PHE A 289 -4.23 22.71 -29.91
CA PHE A 289 -3.66 21.38 -29.99
C PHE A 289 -3.45 20.94 -31.44
N ARG A 290 -2.52 20.01 -31.65
CA ARG A 290 -2.31 19.29 -32.90
C ARG A 290 -1.58 17.97 -32.67
N TYR A 291 -1.56 17.11 -33.68
CA TYR A 291 -0.74 15.90 -33.70
C TYR A 291 0.46 16.07 -34.63
N VAL A 292 1.62 15.59 -34.20
CA VAL A 292 2.85 15.56 -35.00
C VAL A 292 3.28 14.10 -35.17
N GLY A 293 3.09 13.57 -36.38
CA GLY A 293 3.56 12.25 -36.81
C GLY A 293 4.62 12.39 -37.90
N ALA A 294 4.45 11.68 -39.03
CA ALA A 294 5.28 11.92 -40.22
C ALA A 294 5.13 13.35 -40.77
N THR A 295 3.94 13.93 -40.60
CA THR A 295 3.63 15.33 -40.87
C THR A 295 2.86 15.92 -39.68
N ALA A 296 2.95 17.24 -39.50
CA ALA A 296 2.18 17.94 -38.47
C ALA A 296 0.76 18.25 -38.99
N SER A 297 -0.26 17.94 -38.19
CA SER A 297 -1.62 18.35 -38.50
C SER A 297 -1.79 19.87 -38.31
N PRO A 298 -2.80 20.49 -38.94
CA PRO A 298 -3.15 21.87 -38.64
C PRO A 298 -3.46 22.05 -37.15
N TRP A 299 -3.20 23.25 -36.64
CA TRP A 299 -3.61 23.62 -35.29
C TRP A 299 -5.12 23.73 -35.17
N ARG A 300 -5.65 23.24 -34.06
CA ARG A 300 -7.05 23.40 -33.66
C ARG A 300 -7.09 24.17 -32.35
N GLU A 301 -7.93 25.19 -32.29
CA GLU A 301 -8.15 25.98 -31.08
C GLU A 301 -9.29 25.37 -30.27
N TYR A 302 -9.10 25.26 -28.95
CA TYR A 302 -10.18 24.99 -28.01
C TYR A 302 -11.06 26.23 -27.88
N GLU A 303 -12.37 26.02 -27.79
CA GLU A 303 -13.30 27.12 -27.57
C GLU A 303 -12.93 27.90 -26.29
N ASN A 304 -12.85 29.22 -26.40
CA ASN A 304 -12.60 30.10 -25.27
C ASN A 304 -13.89 30.84 -24.86
N THR A 305 -13.86 31.50 -23.70
CA THR A 305 -15.03 32.21 -23.15
C THR A 305 -15.49 33.34 -24.06
N VAL A 306 -14.56 34.08 -24.69
CA VAL A 306 -14.89 35.21 -25.57
C VAL A 306 -15.57 34.73 -26.85
N GLY A 307 -15.07 33.66 -27.46
CA GLY A 307 -15.66 33.00 -28.62
C GLY A 307 -17.04 32.42 -28.31
N SER A 308 -17.19 31.80 -27.14
CA SER A 308 -18.49 31.32 -26.66
C SER A 308 -19.49 32.47 -26.51
N GLN A 309 -19.07 33.60 -25.92
CA GLN A 309 -19.93 34.78 -25.76
C GLN A 309 -20.31 35.39 -27.12
N ALA A 310 -19.38 35.49 -28.06
CA ALA A 310 -19.66 36.01 -29.40
C ALA A 310 -20.70 35.15 -30.14
N LYS A 311 -20.63 33.81 -30.01
CA LYS A 311 -21.65 32.90 -30.58
C LYS A 311 -23.00 33.07 -29.90
N ALA A 312 -23.02 33.25 -28.58
CA ALA A 312 -24.25 33.51 -27.83
C ALA A 312 -24.89 34.85 -28.24
N ASP A 313 -24.10 35.91 -28.39
CA ASP A 313 -24.56 37.23 -28.82
C ASP A 313 -25.08 37.19 -30.27
N ALA A 314 -24.38 36.49 -31.17
CA ALA A 314 -24.85 36.29 -32.54
C ALA A 314 -26.20 35.55 -32.59
N ALA A 315 -26.37 34.50 -31.77
CA ALA A 315 -27.64 33.78 -31.67
C ALA A 315 -28.76 34.67 -31.12
N LYS A 316 -28.47 35.50 -30.10
CA LYS A 316 -29.42 36.47 -29.56
C LYS A 316 -29.85 37.49 -30.61
N THR A 317 -28.90 38.08 -31.35
CA THR A 317 -29.20 39.05 -32.42
C THR A 317 -30.03 38.42 -33.53
N ALA A 318 -29.70 37.20 -33.95
CA ALA A 318 -30.49 36.47 -34.95
C ALA A 318 -31.93 36.20 -34.48
N ALA A 319 -32.10 35.85 -33.20
CA ALA A 319 -33.42 35.63 -32.61
C ALA A 319 -34.26 36.92 -32.57
N ILE A 320 -33.67 38.05 -32.17
CA ILE A 320 -34.35 39.36 -32.17
C ILE A 320 -34.78 39.73 -33.60
N ALA A 321 -33.88 39.64 -34.58
CA ALA A 321 -34.18 39.97 -35.97
C ALA A 321 -35.32 39.11 -36.54
N TYR A 322 -35.36 37.81 -36.20
CA TYR A 322 -36.44 36.92 -36.62
C TYR A 322 -37.79 37.34 -36.03
N VAL A 323 -37.84 37.69 -34.74
CA VAL A 323 -39.08 38.13 -34.08
C VAL A 323 -39.56 39.46 -34.65
N ASP A 324 -38.68 40.45 -34.77
CA ASP A 324 -39.03 41.78 -35.29
C ASP A 324 -39.60 41.69 -36.71
N ALA A 325 -39.01 40.85 -37.57
CA ALA A 325 -39.52 40.62 -38.93
C ALA A 325 -40.96 40.06 -38.96
N LYS A 326 -41.39 39.31 -37.93
CA LYS A 326 -42.73 38.71 -37.88
C LYS A 326 -43.80 39.61 -37.29
N PHE A 327 -43.42 40.64 -36.52
CA PHE A 327 -44.36 41.48 -35.76
C PHE A 327 -44.21 42.98 -35.99
N LEU A 328 -43.37 43.42 -36.95
CA LEU A 328 -43.20 44.83 -37.29
C LEU A 328 -44.55 45.47 -37.67
N ASP A 329 -44.98 46.49 -36.92
CA ASP A 329 -46.18 47.30 -37.18
C ASP A 329 -45.77 48.59 -37.91
N SER A 330 -46.36 48.84 -39.09
CA SER A 330 -46.13 50.08 -39.85
C SER A 330 -46.70 51.33 -39.17
N GLY A 331 -47.53 51.15 -38.14
CA GLY A 331 -48.43 52.18 -37.64
C GLY A 331 -49.59 52.43 -38.63
N TRP A 332 -50.58 53.19 -38.19
CA TRP A 332 -51.71 53.58 -39.03
C TRP A 332 -51.31 54.67 -40.03
N ILE A 333 -51.50 54.39 -41.32
CA ILE A 333 -51.20 55.25 -42.45
C ILE A 333 -52.53 55.68 -43.09
N ASP A 334 -52.62 56.93 -43.51
CA ASP A 334 -53.80 57.47 -44.19
C ASP A 334 -54.04 56.82 -45.55
N LEU A 335 -55.28 56.41 -45.81
CA LEU A 335 -55.66 55.78 -47.08
C LEU A 335 -55.95 56.87 -48.14
N PRO A 336 -55.19 56.95 -49.25
CA PRO A 336 -55.44 57.92 -50.30
C PRO A 336 -56.72 57.58 -51.05
N LEU A 337 -57.69 58.50 -51.12
CA LEU A 337 -58.96 58.27 -51.79
C LEU A 337 -58.94 58.82 -53.22
N LYS A 338 -59.54 58.08 -54.15
CA LYS A 338 -59.74 58.48 -55.55
C LYS A 338 -60.89 59.47 -55.67
N THR A 339 -60.96 60.18 -56.80
CA THR A 339 -62.07 61.08 -57.14
C THR A 339 -63.43 60.39 -56.96
N ASN A 340 -64.44 61.12 -56.51
CA ASN A 340 -65.78 60.64 -56.12
C ASN A 340 -65.85 59.87 -54.80
N TYR A 341 -64.74 59.77 -54.07
CA TYR A 341 -64.70 59.23 -52.72
C TYR A 341 -64.12 60.25 -51.73
N SER A 342 -64.63 60.24 -50.50
CA SER A 342 -64.14 61.11 -49.43
C SER A 342 -64.14 60.38 -48.09
N ALA A 343 -63.37 60.89 -47.13
CA ALA A 343 -63.39 60.38 -45.78
C ALA A 343 -64.74 60.72 -45.12
N GLY A 344 -65.32 59.76 -44.41
CA GLY A 344 -66.46 60.00 -43.54
C GLY A 344 -66.05 60.52 -42.17
N THR A 345 -66.90 60.27 -41.17
CA THR A 345 -66.65 60.66 -39.77
C THR A 345 -65.42 59.98 -39.15
N ALA A 346 -65.02 58.82 -39.66
CA ALA A 346 -63.79 58.13 -39.29
C ALA A 346 -62.83 58.12 -40.47
N LYS A 347 -61.62 58.65 -40.29
CA LYS A 347 -60.62 58.75 -41.35
C LYS A 347 -60.20 57.36 -41.84
N PRO A 348 -60.31 57.06 -43.16
CA PRO A 348 -59.83 55.79 -43.72
C PRO A 348 -58.32 55.64 -43.58
N GLN A 349 -57.89 54.52 -43.02
CA GLN A 349 -56.48 54.22 -42.75
C GLN A 349 -56.19 52.73 -42.95
N TYR A 350 -54.91 52.42 -43.12
CA TYR A 350 -54.40 51.05 -43.20
C TYR A 350 -53.11 50.90 -42.40
N ARG A 351 -52.79 49.68 -41.99
CA ARG A 351 -51.49 49.33 -41.41
C ARG A 351 -51.08 47.93 -41.81
N LYS A 352 -49.81 47.61 -41.64
CA LYS A 352 -49.25 46.27 -41.82
C LYS A 352 -48.60 45.82 -40.51
N ILE A 353 -48.95 44.63 -40.04
CA ILE A 353 -48.30 43.95 -38.92
C ILE A 353 -47.76 42.61 -39.43
N GLY A 354 -46.44 42.48 -39.52
CA GLY A 354 -45.82 41.32 -40.18
C GLY A 354 -46.32 41.22 -41.63
N ASN A 355 -46.91 40.08 -42.01
CA ASN A 355 -47.49 39.85 -43.33
C ASN A 355 -49.00 40.15 -43.42
N ARG A 356 -49.59 40.80 -42.42
CA ARG A 356 -51.03 41.08 -42.39
C ARG A 356 -51.30 42.57 -42.57
N VAL A 357 -52.14 42.91 -43.54
CA VAL A 357 -52.65 44.26 -43.76
C VAL A 357 -54.05 44.38 -43.18
N ILE A 358 -54.31 45.48 -42.47
CA ILE A 358 -55.57 45.76 -41.78
C ILE A 358 -56.04 47.15 -42.19
N LEU A 359 -57.33 47.29 -42.51
CA LEU A 359 -57.94 48.57 -42.86
C LEU A 359 -58.97 48.99 -41.80
N ARG A 360 -59.21 50.30 -41.71
CA ARG A 360 -60.22 50.90 -40.83
C ARG A 360 -60.76 52.21 -41.37
N GLY A 361 -61.86 52.67 -40.78
CA GLY A 361 -62.45 53.98 -41.05
C GLY A 361 -63.60 53.91 -42.04
N LEU A 362 -64.13 55.06 -42.43
CA LEU A 362 -65.38 55.20 -43.18
C LEU A 362 -65.13 55.91 -44.50
N VAL A 363 -65.53 55.29 -45.61
CA VAL A 363 -65.44 55.87 -46.94
C VAL A 363 -66.82 56.27 -47.42
N ASN A 364 -66.98 57.52 -47.81
CA ASN A 364 -68.17 58.04 -48.47
C ASN A 364 -68.00 57.99 -49.99
N ARG A 365 -69.08 57.70 -50.71
CA ARG A 365 -69.16 57.81 -52.18
C ARG A 365 -70.08 58.95 -52.56
N VAL A 366 -69.70 59.74 -53.56
CA VAL A 366 -70.57 60.78 -54.13
C VAL A 366 -71.81 60.13 -54.76
N ALA A 367 -73.00 60.64 -54.40
CA ALA A 367 -74.29 60.14 -54.88
C ALA A 367 -74.37 60.09 -56.42
N GLY A 368 -74.99 59.05 -56.99
CA GLY A 368 -75.18 58.93 -58.44
C GLY A 368 -73.91 58.59 -59.26
N THR A 369 -72.78 58.29 -58.61
CA THR A 369 -71.56 57.85 -59.28
C THR A 369 -71.43 56.31 -59.31
N PRO A 370 -70.86 55.71 -60.38
CA PRO A 370 -70.65 54.27 -60.45
C PRO A 370 -69.81 53.72 -59.29
N ALA A 371 -70.08 52.47 -58.89
CA ALA A 371 -69.18 51.74 -58.00
C ALA A 371 -67.85 51.43 -58.70
N GLY A 372 -66.76 51.32 -57.94
CA GLY A 372 -65.42 51.18 -58.51
C GLY A 372 -64.31 51.31 -57.48
N ALA A 373 -63.07 51.43 -57.97
CA ALA A 373 -61.89 51.59 -57.14
C ALA A 373 -61.93 52.93 -56.39
N PHE A 374 -61.92 52.88 -55.06
CA PHE A 374 -61.92 54.06 -54.19
C PHE A 374 -60.53 54.41 -53.67
N SER A 375 -59.56 53.49 -53.76
CA SER A 375 -58.17 53.71 -53.37
C SER A 375 -57.24 52.73 -54.08
N THR A 376 -55.93 52.98 -54.02
CA THR A 376 -54.88 52.04 -54.45
C THR A 376 -53.80 51.96 -53.38
N LEU A 377 -53.62 50.77 -52.79
CA LEU A 377 -52.57 50.50 -51.82
C LEU A 377 -51.18 50.47 -52.48
N PRO A 378 -50.16 51.05 -51.84
CA PRO A 378 -48.79 51.01 -52.35
C PRO A 378 -48.22 49.59 -52.35
N VAL A 379 -47.17 49.38 -53.14
CA VAL A 379 -46.40 48.12 -53.14
C VAL A 379 -45.92 47.82 -51.72
N GLY A 380 -46.06 46.57 -51.28
CA GLY A 380 -45.78 46.14 -49.91
C GLY A 380 -47.00 46.13 -48.98
N PHE A 381 -48.17 46.61 -49.43
CA PHE A 381 -49.46 46.54 -48.73
C PHE A 381 -50.58 45.91 -49.58
N ARG A 382 -50.27 45.43 -50.78
CA ARG A 382 -51.24 44.86 -51.72
C ARG A 382 -51.54 43.42 -51.36
N SER A 383 -52.79 43.00 -51.53
CA SER A 383 -53.17 41.60 -51.33
C SER A 383 -52.33 40.68 -52.23
N SER A 384 -51.87 39.54 -51.72
CA SER A 384 -51.25 38.53 -52.56
C SER A 384 -52.25 37.67 -53.33
N THR A 385 -53.55 37.78 -53.01
CA THR A 385 -54.58 36.92 -53.59
C THR A 385 -54.95 37.35 -55.01
N SER A 386 -54.82 36.43 -55.97
CA SER A 386 -55.37 36.57 -57.33
C SER A 386 -56.90 36.39 -57.36
N TYR A 387 -57.48 35.83 -56.30
CA TYR A 387 -58.92 35.71 -56.10
C TYR A 387 -59.52 37.02 -55.57
N VAL A 388 -60.69 37.40 -56.09
CA VAL A 388 -61.46 38.56 -55.60
C VAL A 388 -62.17 38.21 -54.28
N ASN A 389 -61.43 38.23 -53.17
CA ASN A 389 -62.01 37.95 -51.85
C ASN A 389 -62.90 39.13 -51.41
N GLY A 390 -64.21 38.89 -51.34
CA GLY A 390 -65.23 39.90 -51.05
C GLY A 390 -65.43 40.12 -49.58
N TYR A 391 -64.99 41.27 -49.09
CA TYR A 391 -65.25 41.70 -47.72
C TYR A 391 -66.62 42.35 -47.65
N LYS A 392 -67.56 41.69 -46.97
CA LYS A 392 -68.84 42.29 -46.61
C LYS A 392 -68.63 43.21 -45.43
N VAL A 393 -68.91 44.49 -45.63
CA VAL A 393 -68.75 45.53 -44.62
C VAL A 393 -70.05 46.26 -44.38
N ALA A 394 -70.22 46.77 -43.16
CA ALA A 394 -71.40 47.53 -42.78
C ALA A 394 -71.44 48.89 -43.49
N GLN A 395 -72.66 49.38 -43.77
CA GLN A 395 -72.89 50.74 -44.23
C GLN A 395 -73.38 51.65 -43.10
N GLN A 396 -73.06 52.94 -43.17
CA GLN A 396 -73.63 53.97 -42.31
C GLN A 396 -75.03 54.34 -42.83
N SER A 397 -76.00 53.47 -42.55
CA SER A 397 -77.39 53.58 -43.02
C SER A 397 -78.37 53.27 -41.89
N GLY A 398 -79.54 53.92 -41.91
CA GLY A 398 -80.67 53.59 -41.04
C GLY A 398 -81.46 52.36 -41.50
N ALA A 399 -81.20 51.83 -42.70
CA ALA A 399 -81.87 50.65 -43.22
C ALA A 399 -81.21 49.35 -42.69
N ILE A 400 -82.04 48.46 -42.14
CA ILE A 400 -81.62 47.18 -41.55
C ILE A 400 -80.91 46.33 -42.61
N GLY A 401 -79.75 45.76 -42.26
CA GLY A 401 -79.00 44.84 -43.13
C GLY A 401 -78.19 45.49 -44.26
N SER A 402 -78.07 46.82 -44.28
CA SER A 402 -77.30 47.53 -45.31
C SER A 402 -75.82 47.14 -45.27
N SER A 403 -75.29 46.63 -46.38
CA SER A 403 -73.89 46.24 -46.51
C SER A 403 -73.30 46.66 -47.85
N ALA A 404 -71.98 46.88 -47.86
CA ALA A 404 -71.19 47.03 -49.07
C ALA A 404 -70.27 45.81 -49.24
N THR A 405 -69.86 45.53 -50.46
CA THR A 405 -68.86 44.50 -50.77
C THR A 405 -67.61 45.18 -51.30
N VAL A 406 -66.50 45.02 -50.57
CA VAL A 406 -65.21 45.59 -50.92
C VAL A 406 -64.27 44.47 -51.37
N TYR A 407 -63.54 44.70 -52.46
CA TYR A 407 -62.45 43.85 -52.92
C TYR A 407 -61.11 44.53 -52.69
N ALA A 408 -60.16 43.76 -52.15
CA ALA A 408 -58.75 44.11 -52.14
C ALA A 408 -58.04 43.32 -53.25
N LYS A 409 -57.65 44.02 -54.33
CA LYS A 409 -57.07 43.39 -55.51
C LYS A 409 -55.54 43.30 -55.44
N GLN A 410 -54.97 42.35 -56.17
CA GLN A 410 -53.51 42.16 -56.27
C GLN A 410 -52.77 43.38 -56.85
N ASN A 411 -53.41 44.15 -57.73
CA ASN A 411 -52.85 45.40 -58.26
C ASN A 411 -52.81 46.55 -57.22
N GLY A 412 -53.38 46.33 -56.03
CA GLY A 412 -53.50 47.29 -54.94
C GLY A 412 -54.82 48.04 -54.92
N ASP A 413 -55.66 47.94 -55.93
CA ASP A 413 -56.95 48.65 -55.93
C ASP A 413 -57.87 48.08 -54.85
N LEU A 414 -58.43 49.00 -54.06
CA LEU A 414 -59.56 48.73 -53.19
C LEU A 414 -60.81 49.19 -53.91
N GLU A 415 -61.71 48.26 -54.21
CA GLU A 415 -62.90 48.51 -55.01
C GLU A 415 -64.16 48.18 -54.22
N VAL A 416 -65.13 49.10 -54.23
CA VAL A 416 -66.49 48.79 -53.81
C VAL A 416 -67.23 48.24 -55.03
N LEU A 417 -67.60 46.96 -55.00
CA LEU A 417 -68.32 46.30 -56.09
C LEU A 417 -69.82 46.59 -56.02
N ALA A 418 -70.38 46.46 -54.82
CA ALA A 418 -71.81 46.56 -54.59
C ALA A 418 -72.08 47.32 -53.30
N ILE A 419 -73.13 48.12 -53.31
CA ILE A 419 -73.58 48.93 -52.19
C ILE A 419 -75.10 48.82 -52.10
N ALA A 420 -75.63 48.47 -50.92
CA ALA A 420 -77.06 48.26 -50.75
C ALA A 420 -77.85 49.58 -50.71
N VAL A 421 -77.28 50.62 -50.11
CA VAL A 421 -77.87 51.97 -50.04
C VAL A 421 -76.95 52.97 -50.74
N ASP A 422 -77.44 53.60 -51.82
CA ASP A 422 -76.70 54.63 -52.53
C ASP A 422 -76.45 55.87 -51.66
N ALA A 423 -75.36 56.58 -51.91
CA ALA A 423 -74.92 57.76 -51.15
C ALA A 423 -74.65 57.55 -49.64
N SER A 424 -74.63 56.30 -49.15
CA SER A 424 -74.27 55.96 -47.77
C SER A 424 -72.81 55.52 -47.68
N GLY A 425 -72.10 55.97 -46.63
CA GLY A 425 -70.72 55.55 -46.37
C GLY A 425 -70.61 54.07 -46.00
N PHE A 426 -69.45 53.45 -46.22
CA PHE A 426 -69.17 52.06 -45.85
C PHE A 426 -67.90 51.96 -45.01
N TRP A 427 -67.94 51.10 -43.99
CA TRP A 427 -66.84 50.90 -43.05
C TRP A 427 -65.77 50.00 -43.66
N LEU A 428 -64.50 50.25 -43.35
CA LEU A 428 -63.38 49.38 -43.71
C LEU A 428 -62.95 48.46 -42.55
N ASP A 429 -63.47 48.72 -41.35
CA ASP A 429 -63.21 47.91 -40.16
C ASP A 429 -63.65 46.46 -40.38
N GLY A 430 -62.74 45.52 -40.13
CA GLY A 430 -62.93 44.10 -40.39
C GLY A 430 -62.35 43.60 -41.73
N ILE A 431 -61.82 44.50 -42.57
CA ILE A 431 -61.02 44.09 -43.73
C ILE A 431 -59.57 43.84 -43.28
N GLU A 432 -59.18 42.56 -43.29
CA GLU A 432 -57.79 42.14 -43.16
C GLU A 432 -57.42 41.08 -44.21
N PHE A 433 -56.17 41.11 -44.64
CA PHE A 433 -55.63 40.11 -45.56
C PHE A 433 -54.14 39.91 -45.38
N MET A 434 -53.67 38.76 -45.84
CA MET A 434 -52.27 38.44 -45.90
C MET A 434 -51.64 38.98 -47.19
N ILE A 435 -50.36 39.27 -47.10
CA ILE A 435 -49.49 39.56 -48.23
C ILE A 435 -48.33 38.55 -48.20
N ASP A 436 -47.76 38.26 -49.37
CA ASP A 436 -46.65 37.31 -49.49
C ASP A 436 -45.30 37.97 -49.16
#